data_AF-A0A496D4G7-F1
#
_entry.id   AF-A0A496D4G7-F1
#
_cell.length_a   1.000
_cell.length_b   1.000
_cell.length_c   1.000
_cell.angle_alpha   90.00
_cell.angle_beta   90.00
_cell.angle_gamma   90.00
#
_symmetry.space_group_name_H-M   'P 1'
#
loop_
_entity.id
_entity.type
_entity.pdbx_description
1 polymer ?
#
loop_
_entity_poly.entity_id
_entity_poly.type
_entity_poly.pdbx_seq_one_letter_code
_entity_poly.pdbx_strand_id
1 'polypeptide(L)'
;MKNLLAIFLMVFLFASCEGPMGPPGRDGEDGGITYWIFDKDIQVKSSDWELVDNGNNEPFYMYEYRIADKDFDIYQDAYKEGLITCYMYLDHGEDKEAQTALPNPVNRIDKENNIWTETYAAEYTKDGFIIFKVTFSDFFTDQRPPETHFKAVITY
;
A
#
# COMPACT_ATOMS: atom_id res chain seq x y z
N MET A 1 -37.84 16.07 -62.14
CA MET A 1 -38.40 15.53 -60.87
C MET A 1 -37.44 14.65 -60.07
N LYS A 2 -36.31 14.14 -60.60
CA LYS A 2 -35.33 13.36 -59.80
C LYS A 2 -34.48 14.20 -58.84
N ASN A 3 -34.23 15.47 -59.16
CA ASN A 3 -33.36 16.34 -58.35
C ASN A 3 -34.05 16.95 -57.11
N LEU A 4 -35.39 16.99 -57.09
CA LEU A 4 -36.16 17.47 -55.92
C LEU A 4 -36.20 16.42 -54.80
N LEU A 5 -36.24 15.14 -55.16
CA LEU A 5 -36.23 14.05 -54.19
C LEU A 5 -34.90 13.99 -53.42
N ALA A 6 -33.78 14.25 -54.11
CA ALA A 6 -32.45 14.30 -53.51
C ALA A 6 -32.27 15.47 -52.53
N ILE A 7 -32.82 16.65 -52.86
CA ILE A 7 -32.79 17.82 -51.97
C ILE A 7 -33.63 17.57 -50.72
N PHE A 8 -34.82 16.97 -50.88
CA PHE A 8 -35.70 16.67 -49.75
C PHE A 8 -35.07 15.65 -48.79
N LEU A 9 -34.36 14.64 -49.30
CA LEU A 9 -33.65 13.63 -48.48
C LEU A 9 -32.42 14.20 -47.76
N MET A 10 -31.75 15.20 -48.34
CA MET A 10 -30.63 15.90 -47.70
C MET A 10 -31.05 16.66 -46.44
N VAL A 11 -32.24 17.29 -46.44
CA VAL A 11 -32.73 18.09 -45.30
C VAL A 11 -32.96 17.23 -44.05
N PHE A 12 -33.42 15.99 -44.20
CA PHE A 12 -33.61 15.07 -43.06
C PHE A 12 -32.29 14.56 -42.46
N LEU A 13 -31.21 14.49 -43.25
CA LEU A 13 -29.89 14.11 -42.75
C LEU A 13 -29.28 15.21 -41.87
N PHE A 14 -29.54 16.49 -42.18
CA PHE A 14 -29.04 17.61 -41.37
C PHE A 14 -29.91 17.90 -40.13
N ALA A 15 -31.20 17.58 -40.15
CA ALA A 15 -32.09 17.73 -39.00
C ALA A 15 -31.92 16.62 -37.93
N SER A 16 -31.18 15.54 -38.24
CA SER A 16 -30.95 14.40 -37.34
C SER A 16 -29.78 14.60 -36.37
N CYS A 17 -28.92 15.60 -36.57
CA CYS A 17 -27.70 15.78 -35.77
C CYS A 17 -27.86 16.74 -34.59
N GLU A 18 -28.93 17.53 -34.55
CA GLU A 18 -29.24 18.44 -33.45
C GLU A 18 -30.51 17.95 -32.74
N GLY A 19 -30.43 16.75 -32.18
CA GLY A 19 -31.41 16.31 -31.19
C GLY A 19 -31.41 17.27 -30.00
N PRO A 20 -32.54 17.47 -29.30
CA PRO A 20 -32.58 18.31 -28.13
C PRO A 20 -31.49 17.84 -27.16
N MET A 21 -30.70 18.80 -26.66
CA MET A 21 -29.71 18.53 -25.63
C MET A 21 -30.42 17.76 -24.52
N GLY A 22 -29.89 16.57 -24.19
CA GLY A 22 -30.44 15.74 -23.14
C GLY A 22 -30.52 16.53 -21.83
N PRO A 23 -31.37 16.11 -20.88
CA PRO A 23 -31.41 16.74 -19.57
C PRO A 23 -29.98 16.83 -19.01
N PRO A 24 -29.63 17.94 -18.33
CA PRO A 24 -28.35 18.02 -17.62
C PRO A 24 -28.13 16.74 -16.82
N GLY A 25 -26.89 16.22 -16.85
CA GLY A 25 -26.51 15.13 -15.96
C GLY A 25 -26.80 15.53 -14.51
N ARG A 26 -27.08 14.55 -13.65
CA ARG A 26 -27.19 14.84 -12.21
C ARG A 26 -25.86 15.44 -11.77
N ASP A 27 -25.93 16.46 -10.92
CA ASP A 27 -24.75 16.93 -10.20
C ASP A 27 -24.12 15.73 -9.48
N GLY A 28 -22.80 15.63 -9.55
CA GLY A 28 -22.08 14.62 -8.77
C GLY A 28 -22.36 14.84 -7.29
N GLU A 29 -22.68 13.77 -6.56
CA GLU A 29 -22.75 13.86 -5.10
C GLU A 29 -21.32 14.10 -4.57
N ASP A 30 -21.20 14.96 -3.56
CA ASP A 30 -19.94 15.11 -2.84
C ASP A 30 -19.52 13.72 -2.31
N GLY A 31 -18.29 13.31 -2.63
CA GLY A 31 -17.72 12.06 -2.13
C GLY A 31 -17.68 12.04 -0.60
N GLY A 32 -17.74 10.85 0.00
CA GLY A 32 -17.57 10.69 1.44
C GLY A 32 -16.24 11.28 1.94
N ILE A 33 -16.21 11.71 3.20
CA ILE A 33 -14.98 12.20 3.85
C ILE A 33 -14.02 11.03 4.01
N THR A 34 -12.84 11.10 3.38
CA THR A 34 -11.75 10.14 3.58
C THR A 34 -10.83 10.61 4.69
N TYR A 35 -10.62 9.77 5.70
CA TYR A 35 -9.68 10.01 6.79
C TYR A 35 -8.33 9.36 6.49
N TRP A 36 -7.26 10.07 6.85
CA TRP A 36 -5.89 9.61 6.60
C TRP A 36 -5.06 9.67 7.87
N ILE A 37 -4.41 8.57 8.23
CA ILE A 37 -3.36 8.53 9.24
C ILE A 37 -2.05 8.15 8.58
N PHE A 38 -1.01 8.91 8.90
CA PHE A 38 0.34 8.69 8.40
C PHE A 38 1.31 8.63 9.57
N ASP A 39 1.74 7.42 9.92
CA ASP A 39 2.96 7.25 10.70
C ASP A 39 4.12 7.24 9.72
N LYS A 40 4.74 8.43 9.59
CA LYS A 40 5.65 8.77 8.50
C LYS A 40 7.02 8.10 8.62
N ASP A 41 7.45 7.79 9.84
CA ASP A 41 8.72 7.14 10.11
C ASP A 41 8.61 6.25 11.36
N ILE A 42 8.44 4.95 11.11
CA ILE A 42 8.50 3.90 12.12
C ILE A 42 9.92 3.32 12.03
N GLN A 43 10.83 3.87 12.84
CA GLN A 43 12.20 3.38 12.95
C GLN A 43 12.24 2.10 13.78
N VAL A 44 12.75 1.02 13.19
CA VAL A 44 13.01 -0.26 13.86
C VAL A 44 14.50 -0.49 13.88
N LYS A 45 15.13 -0.36 15.04
CA LYS A 45 16.57 -0.59 15.16
C LYS A 45 16.86 -2.08 15.05
N SER A 46 18.09 -2.42 14.69
CA SER A 46 18.51 -3.83 14.64
C SER A 46 18.23 -4.56 15.98
N SER A 47 18.42 -3.87 17.11
CA SER A 47 18.14 -4.38 18.47
C SER A 47 16.66 -4.66 18.75
N ASP A 48 15.75 -4.00 18.05
CA ASP A 48 14.31 -4.04 18.34
C ASP A 48 13.65 -5.25 17.70
N TRP A 49 14.31 -5.90 16.74
CA TRP A 49 13.85 -7.15 16.14
C TRP A 49 13.87 -8.30 17.15
N GLU A 50 12.74 -8.96 17.34
CA GLU A 50 12.63 -10.12 18.21
C GLU A 50 12.69 -11.39 17.37
N LEU A 51 13.58 -12.31 17.74
CA LEU A 51 13.67 -13.62 17.08
C LEU A 51 12.54 -14.50 17.61
N VAL A 52 11.67 -14.93 16.71
CA VAL A 52 10.65 -15.94 16.98
C VAL A 52 11.13 -17.26 16.40
N ASP A 53 11.49 -18.18 17.30
CA ASP A 53 11.73 -19.57 16.96
C ASP A 53 10.48 -20.38 17.33
N ASN A 54 9.76 -20.84 16.31
CA ASN A 54 8.52 -21.59 16.46
C ASN A 54 8.75 -23.09 16.67
N GLY A 55 9.99 -23.56 16.78
CA GLY A 55 10.34 -24.98 16.95
C GLY A 55 10.11 -25.85 15.71
N ASN A 56 9.68 -25.26 14.59
CA ASN A 56 9.49 -25.92 13.30
C ASN A 56 10.67 -25.69 12.35
N ASN A 57 11.82 -25.24 12.87
CA ASN A 57 13.00 -24.82 12.10
C ASN A 57 12.72 -23.68 11.11
N GLU A 58 11.68 -22.86 11.30
CA GLU A 58 11.41 -21.69 10.46
C GLU A 58 11.45 -20.41 11.30
N PRO A 59 12.63 -19.99 11.81
CA PRO A 59 12.71 -18.82 12.64
C PRO A 59 12.52 -17.56 11.78
N PHE A 60 11.92 -16.54 12.37
CA PHE A 60 11.77 -15.24 11.74
C PHE A 60 11.97 -14.14 12.76
N TYR A 61 12.28 -12.94 12.29
CA TYR A 61 12.32 -11.76 13.14
C TYR A 61 11.01 -10.98 13.03
N MET A 62 10.57 -10.39 14.14
CA MET A 62 9.42 -9.50 14.13
C MET A 62 9.60 -8.27 15.01
N TYR A 63 8.83 -7.23 14.71
CA TYR A 63 8.68 -6.04 15.53
C TYR A 63 7.20 -5.64 15.57
N GLU A 64 6.67 -5.40 16.76
CA GLU A 64 5.29 -5.00 16.96
C GLU A 64 5.17 -3.49 17.13
N TYR A 65 4.47 -2.85 16.20
CA TYR A 65 4.15 -1.43 16.26
C TYR A 65 2.70 -1.24 16.74
N ARG A 66 2.53 -0.60 17.90
CA ARG A 66 1.20 -0.32 18.48
C ARG A 66 0.64 0.99 17.92
N ILE A 67 -0.56 0.93 17.35
CA ILE A 67 -1.32 2.12 16.96
C ILE A 67 -1.66 2.94 18.19
N ALA A 68 -1.48 4.26 18.11
CA ALA A 68 -1.79 5.15 19.22
C ALA A 68 -3.29 5.11 19.59
N ASP A 69 -3.60 5.22 20.88
CA ASP A 69 -4.99 5.10 21.36
C ASP A 69 -5.95 6.10 20.69
N LYS A 70 -5.46 7.31 20.38
CA LYS A 70 -6.23 8.36 19.69
C LYS A 70 -6.59 8.00 18.24
N ASP A 71 -5.84 7.09 17.63
CA ASP A 71 -5.93 6.68 16.22
C ASP A 71 -6.57 5.29 16.08
N PHE A 72 -6.85 4.62 17.20
CA PHE A 72 -7.33 3.24 17.24
C PHE A 72 -8.72 3.07 16.60
N ASP A 73 -9.64 4.02 16.80
CA ASP A 73 -10.98 3.95 16.20
C ASP A 73 -10.90 3.99 14.66
N ILE A 74 -10.08 4.90 14.11
CA ILE A 74 -9.86 5.00 12.67
C ILE A 74 -9.17 3.73 12.15
N TYR A 75 -8.20 3.18 12.90
CA TYR A 75 -7.60 1.90 12.56
C TYR A 75 -8.63 0.76 12.53
N GLN A 76 -9.55 0.70 13.50
CA GLN A 76 -10.60 -0.33 13.54
C GLN A 76 -11.53 -0.24 12.33
N ASP A 77 -11.87 0.98 11.92
CA ASP A 77 -12.71 1.23 10.76
C ASP A 77 -11.98 0.82 9.47
N ALA A 78 -10.72 1.25 9.32
CA ALA A 78 -9.89 0.87 8.19
C ALA A 78 -9.61 -0.65 8.11
N TYR A 79 -9.43 -1.32 9.25
CA TYR A 79 -9.22 -2.77 9.32
C TYR A 79 -10.45 -3.55 8.80
N LYS A 80 -11.65 -3.00 8.95
CA LYS A 80 -12.91 -3.65 8.54
C LYS A 80 -13.29 -3.32 7.10
N GLU A 81 -13.22 -2.05 6.71
CA GLU A 81 -13.81 -1.59 5.45
C GLU A 81 -12.88 -0.68 4.62
N GLY A 82 -11.75 -0.25 5.20
CA GLY A 82 -10.80 0.65 4.54
C GLY A 82 -9.52 -0.04 4.04
N LEU A 83 -8.43 0.72 4.03
CA LEU A 83 -7.11 0.26 3.59
C LEU A 83 -6.06 0.59 4.65
N ILE A 84 -5.31 -0.42 5.04
CA ILE A 84 -4.08 -0.28 5.81
C ILE A 84 -2.94 -0.80 4.92
N THR A 85 -1.97 0.06 4.64
CA THR A 85 -0.81 -0.31 3.82
C THR A 85 0.48 0.20 4.42
N CYS A 86 1.50 -0.65 4.44
CA CYS A 86 2.83 -0.30 4.89
C CYS A 86 3.83 -0.26 3.74
N TYR A 87 4.73 0.72 3.84
CA TYR A 87 5.87 0.88 2.96
C TYR A 87 7.15 0.75 3.77
N MET A 88 8.22 0.35 3.10
CA MET A 88 9.58 0.37 3.60
C MET A 88 10.36 1.46 2.87
N TYR A 89 11.14 2.24 3.60
CA TYR A 89 12.06 3.19 3.00
C TYR A 89 13.32 2.48 2.47
N LEU A 90 13.80 2.93 1.33
CA LEU A 90 15.07 2.58 0.72
C LEU A 90 15.96 3.82 0.79
N ASP A 91 17.19 3.68 1.30
CA ASP A 91 18.14 4.80 1.46
C ASP A 91 17.53 5.99 2.24
N HIS A 92 16.88 5.71 3.38
CA HIS A 92 16.19 6.72 4.22
C HIS A 92 17.14 7.84 4.67
N GLY A 93 16.74 9.09 4.47
CA GLY A 93 17.51 10.28 4.83
C GLY A 93 18.63 10.65 3.84
N GLU A 94 18.80 9.90 2.75
CA GLU A 94 19.85 10.11 1.74
C GLU A 94 19.30 10.71 0.44
N ASP A 95 20.18 11.18 -0.46
CA ASP A 95 19.82 11.83 -1.73
C ASP A 95 18.94 10.98 -2.68
N LYS A 96 18.97 9.64 -2.52
CA LYS A 96 18.24 8.67 -3.36
C LYS A 96 17.12 7.96 -2.62
N GLU A 97 16.61 8.55 -1.54
CA GLU A 97 15.50 7.98 -0.78
C GLU A 97 14.34 7.58 -1.69
N ALA A 98 13.85 6.36 -1.52
CA ALA A 98 12.66 5.84 -2.17
C ALA A 98 11.79 5.06 -1.18
N GLN A 99 10.58 4.72 -1.59
CA GLN A 99 9.68 3.86 -0.83
C GLN A 99 9.23 2.69 -1.70
N THR A 100 9.12 1.52 -1.08
CA THR A 100 8.57 0.33 -1.72
C THR A 100 7.45 -0.24 -0.86
N ALA A 101 6.40 -0.75 -1.51
CA ALA A 101 5.31 -1.41 -0.80
C ALA A 101 5.78 -2.75 -0.23
N LEU A 102 5.19 -3.16 0.89
CA LEU A 102 5.43 -4.49 1.46
C LEU A 102 4.46 -5.53 0.85
N PRO A 103 4.89 -6.80 0.66
CA PRO A 103 6.19 -7.35 1.04
C PRO A 103 7.33 -6.96 0.07
N ASN A 104 8.55 -6.88 0.59
CA ASN A 104 9.73 -6.50 -0.18
C ASN A 104 10.88 -7.50 0.06
N PRO A 105 11.28 -8.29 -0.95
CA PRO A 105 12.47 -9.13 -0.87
C PRO A 105 13.73 -8.29 -1.09
N VAL A 106 14.73 -8.50 -0.24
CA VAL A 106 16.02 -7.81 -0.31
C VAL A 106 17.14 -8.84 -0.30
N ASN A 107 17.88 -8.88 -1.41
CA ASN A 107 19.05 -9.75 -1.54
C ASN A 107 20.21 -9.18 -0.72
N ARG A 108 20.87 -10.05 0.02
CA ARG A 108 22.02 -9.74 0.86
C ARG A 108 23.20 -10.61 0.49
N ILE A 109 24.38 -10.06 0.74
CA ILE A 109 25.65 -10.76 0.63
C ILE A 109 26.54 -10.30 1.80
N ASP A 110 27.15 -11.25 2.50
CA ASP A 110 28.12 -10.93 3.54
C ASP A 110 29.56 -10.87 2.99
N LYS A 111 30.52 -10.65 3.88
CA LYS A 111 31.95 -10.59 3.53
C LYS A 111 32.53 -11.95 3.12
N GLU A 112 31.83 -13.05 3.42
CA GLU A 112 32.22 -14.43 3.13
C GLU A 112 31.57 -14.94 1.83
N ASN A 113 30.81 -14.09 1.12
CA ASN A 113 30.02 -14.40 -0.06
C ASN A 113 28.84 -15.36 0.19
N ASN A 114 28.36 -15.47 1.42
CA ASN A 114 27.07 -16.12 1.67
C ASN A 114 25.96 -15.19 1.17
N ILE A 115 24.95 -15.76 0.49
CA ILE A 115 23.85 -15.01 -0.14
C ILE A 115 22.54 -15.49 0.47
N TRP A 116 21.71 -14.54 0.88
CA TRP A 116 20.36 -14.81 1.35
C TRP A 116 19.40 -13.70 0.91
N THR A 117 18.10 -13.98 1.01
CA THR A 117 17.04 -12.99 0.81
C THR A 117 16.35 -12.75 2.14
N GLU A 118 16.28 -11.49 2.55
CA GLU A 118 15.40 -11.01 3.62
C GLU A 118 14.08 -10.59 2.99
N THR A 119 12.96 -11.20 3.38
CA THR A 119 11.63 -10.76 2.93
C THR A 119 10.95 -10.01 4.05
N TYR A 120 10.83 -8.69 3.89
CA TYR A 120 10.12 -7.82 4.80
C TYR A 120 8.64 -7.84 4.47
N ALA A 121 7.78 -7.98 5.47
CA ALA A 121 6.32 -7.97 5.34
C ALA A 121 5.68 -7.23 6.51
N ALA A 122 4.41 -6.86 6.35
CA ALA A 122 3.59 -6.30 7.41
C ALA A 122 2.30 -7.13 7.54
N GLU A 123 1.94 -7.45 8.78
CA GLU A 123 0.68 -8.10 9.15
C GLU A 123 -0.11 -7.14 10.05
N TYR A 124 -1.44 -7.13 9.93
CA TYR A 124 -2.31 -6.19 10.65
C TYR A 124 -3.23 -6.95 11.59
N THR A 125 -3.23 -6.59 12.86
CA THR A 125 -4.00 -7.30 13.89
C THR A 125 -5.27 -6.56 14.25
N LYS A 126 -6.30 -7.30 14.67
CA LYS A 126 -7.57 -6.70 15.11
C LYS A 126 -7.41 -5.82 16.35
N ASP A 127 -6.40 -6.04 17.17
CA ASP A 127 -6.14 -5.32 18.42
C ASP A 127 -5.25 -4.08 18.28
N GLY A 128 -4.96 -3.65 17.05
CA GLY A 128 -4.29 -2.37 16.82
C GLY A 128 -2.77 -2.45 16.78
N PHE A 129 -2.23 -3.59 16.31
CA PHE A 129 -0.81 -3.75 16.05
C PHE A 129 -0.56 -3.93 14.55
N ILE A 130 0.53 -3.33 14.10
CA ILE A 130 1.18 -3.66 12.83
C ILE A 130 2.41 -4.49 13.19
N ILE A 131 2.45 -5.73 12.72
CA ILE A 131 3.59 -6.61 12.91
C ILE A 131 4.47 -6.53 11.68
N PHE A 132 5.65 -5.94 11.81
CA PHE A 132 6.67 -6.04 10.78
C PHE A 132 7.42 -7.36 10.96
N LYS A 133 7.55 -8.12 9.88
CA LYS A 133 8.14 -9.47 9.89
C LYS A 133 9.24 -9.59 8.85
N VAL A 134 10.32 -10.27 9.20
CA VAL A 134 11.43 -10.58 8.31
C VAL A 134 11.67 -12.08 8.29
N THR A 135 11.52 -12.69 7.12
CA THR A 135 11.88 -14.09 6.88
C THR A 135 13.13 -14.20 6.02
N PHE A 136 13.85 -15.30 6.16
CA PHE A 136 15.14 -15.55 5.50
C PHE A 136 15.01 -16.74 4.57
N SER A 137 15.55 -16.63 3.34
CA SER A 137 15.48 -17.72 2.34
C SER A 137 16.34 -18.94 2.66
N ASP A 138 17.32 -18.77 3.54
CA ASP A 138 18.25 -19.80 3.99
C ASP A 138 18.31 -19.68 5.53
N PHE A 139 18.55 -20.77 6.26
CA PHE A 139 18.45 -20.83 7.74
C PHE A 139 19.53 -20.01 8.48
N PHE A 140 20.11 -19.00 7.81
CA PHE A 140 21.02 -17.98 8.32
C PHE A 140 20.29 -16.97 9.23
N THR A 141 19.67 -17.46 10.30
CA THR A 141 19.01 -16.60 11.29
C THR A 141 19.98 -16.00 12.30
N ASP A 142 21.27 -16.31 12.20
CA ASP A 142 22.33 -15.62 12.97
C ASP A 142 22.50 -14.15 12.54
N GLN A 143 21.95 -13.77 11.38
CA GLN A 143 21.97 -12.40 10.88
C GLN A 143 20.68 -11.68 11.28
N ARG A 144 20.75 -10.96 12.39
CA ARG A 144 19.68 -10.06 12.84
C ARG A 144 19.46 -8.95 11.79
N PRO A 145 18.21 -8.61 11.41
CA PRO A 145 17.96 -7.58 10.42
C PRO A 145 18.57 -6.22 10.82
N PRO A 146 19.03 -5.41 9.86
CA PRO A 146 19.56 -4.09 10.13
C PRO A 146 18.46 -3.12 10.60
N GLU A 147 18.88 -1.91 10.97
CA GLU A 147 17.94 -0.80 11.15
C GLU A 147 17.13 -0.58 9.87
N THR A 148 15.81 -0.50 10.02
CA THR A 148 14.88 -0.35 8.90
C THR A 148 13.82 0.68 9.27
N HIS A 149 13.42 1.49 8.30
CA HIS A 149 12.40 2.51 8.47
C HIS A 149 11.15 2.13 7.67
N PHE A 150 9.99 2.23 8.30
CA PHE A 150 8.71 1.95 7.68
C PHE A 150 7.78 3.17 7.71
N LYS A 151 6.75 3.12 6.88
CA LYS A 151 5.63 4.05 6.90
C LYS A 151 4.33 3.27 6.91
N ALA A 152 3.39 3.64 7.76
CA ALA A 152 2.02 3.13 7.71
C ALA A 152 1.07 4.21 7.16
N VAL A 153 0.18 3.81 6.25
CA VAL A 153 -0.90 4.64 5.73
C VAL A 153 -2.23 3.94 6.00
N ILE A 154 -3.10 4.62 6.74
CA ILE A 154 -4.44 4.16 7.07
C ILE A 154 -5.42 5.09 6.37
N THR A 155 -6.32 4.50 5.57
CA THR A 155 -7.34 5.21 4.81
C THR A 155 -8.70 4.60 5.09
N TYR A 156 -9.68 5.42 5.41
CA TYR A 156 -11.08 5.03 5.59
C TYR A 156 -11.99 6.08 4.98
#